data_AF-A0A1M5YZI8-F1
#
_entry.id   AF-A0A1M5YZI8-F1
#
_cell.length_a   1.000
_cell.length_b   1.000
_cell.length_c   1.000
_cell.angle_alpha   90.00
_cell.angle_beta   90.00
_cell.angle_gamma   90.00
#
_symmetry.space_group_name_H-M   'P 1'
#
loop_
_entity.id
_entity.type
_entity.pdbx_description
1 polymer ?
#
loop_
_entity_poly.entity_id
_entity_poly.type
_entity_poly.pdbx_seq_one_letter_code
_entity_poly.pdbx_strand_id
1 'polypeptide(L)'
;MGNIKLVKGENIMVYDDKIFTIINDYRLPISRGELPIDIFLEGYFKEYIEAIKIAISNTDNRFFRDEFYNNLEREFYLIEELCNGILEIYQLYDSAYMVELYKKLNEVMGKIEKHLYIKEIKTINDFYRIRVENGEKYSRKDLFHIPMSKRELIRPYRYSIAGYPCLYLASYIELCWFECGMPQKFSFSKFRFNPIDRGTLKLIDFSIQPLELISDVEIGYYNHADKKELIDNYLIKYLITYPLRAACSVKVNNKDNPFIEEYIIPQLLLLWIRHNDNFDGVAYLTASAIEAAYEWNAFNLVLPAKDIKQEYCSKLSQMFEISEPVSCDISKIFISYSYKVENVKEFLKELEYAYLEGQSFYLYKEIISLCKSFLLFYDCIVSEKYADAEVLYQTMDTINLFANVIDDNGGVFEKIAIKKAKNWDERILEDKVTKSYNNIIEKFSKDVKLILSILLDSFFSHSSLLGSLV
;
A
#
# COMPACT_ATOMS: atom_id res chain seq x y z
N MET A 1 -19.16 17.56 23.87
CA MET A 1 -17.75 17.35 24.27
C MET A 1 -17.52 15.85 24.43
N GLY A 2 -17.27 15.16 23.32
CA GLY A 2 -16.92 13.74 23.33
C GLY A 2 -15.43 13.62 23.14
N ASN A 3 -14.75 12.98 24.09
CA ASN A 3 -13.32 12.66 23.98
C ASN A 3 -13.12 11.72 22.79
N ILE A 4 -12.43 12.22 21.75
CA ILE A 4 -11.95 11.41 20.65
C ILE A 4 -10.83 10.52 21.21
N LYS A 5 -11.14 9.25 21.48
CA LYS A 5 -10.11 8.24 21.70
C LYS A 5 -9.59 7.83 20.33
N LEU A 6 -8.35 8.25 20.02
CA LEU A 6 -7.52 7.60 19.01
C LEU A 6 -7.48 6.10 19.33
N VAL A 7 -8.03 5.26 18.44
CA VAL A 7 -7.87 3.81 18.54
C VAL A 7 -6.42 3.51 18.16
N LYS A 8 -5.53 3.52 19.15
CA LYS A 8 -4.15 3.05 19.02
C LYS A 8 -4.21 1.53 18.86
N GLY A 9 -3.69 1.01 17.75
CA GLY A 9 -3.52 -0.43 17.57
C GLY A 9 -2.58 -0.97 18.63
N GLU A 10 -3.05 -1.95 19.40
CA GLU A 10 -2.24 -2.68 20.37
C GLU A 10 -1.25 -3.59 19.63
N ASN A 11 -0.06 -3.07 19.32
CA ASN A 11 1.14 -3.88 19.11
C ASN A 11 2.25 -3.32 19.99
N ILE A 12 2.51 -4.03 21.09
CA ILE A 12 3.45 -3.69 22.15
C ILE A 12 4.87 -4.04 21.68
N MET A 13 5.45 -3.16 20.86
CA MET A 13 6.87 -2.83 21.01
C MET A 13 6.89 -1.48 21.71
N VAL A 14 7.06 -1.50 23.04
CA VAL A 14 7.37 -0.27 23.78
C VAL A 14 8.81 0.04 23.46
N TYR A 15 9.02 0.97 22.53
CA TYR A 15 10.34 1.55 22.37
C TYR A 15 10.61 2.42 23.60
N ASP A 16 11.68 2.11 24.33
CA ASP A 16 12.03 2.83 25.57
C ASP A 16 12.31 4.32 25.31
N ASP A 17 12.80 4.66 24.11
CA ASP A 17 13.05 6.03 23.65
C ASP A 17 11.77 6.69 23.09
N LYS A 18 11.52 7.94 23.50
CA LYS A 18 10.33 8.70 23.10
C LYS A 18 10.31 9.05 21.61
N ILE A 19 11.45 9.20 20.96
CA ILE A 19 11.53 9.49 19.52
C ILE A 19 11.05 8.29 18.72
N PHE A 20 11.45 7.08 19.10
CA PHE A 20 10.91 5.86 18.50
C PHE A 20 9.43 5.70 18.78
N THR A 21 8.97 6.02 20.00
CA THR A 21 7.53 6.06 20.31
C THR A 21 6.78 7.03 19.38
N ILE A 22 7.32 8.23 19.14
CA ILE A 22 6.72 9.20 18.21
C ILE A 22 6.64 8.63 16.79
N ILE A 23 7.73 8.09 16.25
CA ILE A 23 7.73 7.51 14.90
C ILE A 23 6.71 6.38 14.81
N ASN A 24 6.61 5.55 15.85
CA ASN A 24 5.66 4.45 15.92
C ASN A 24 4.21 4.88 16.04
N ASP A 25 3.91 5.96 16.79
CA ASP A 25 2.56 6.45 17.02
C ASP A 25 2.03 7.28 15.83
N TYR A 26 2.92 8.00 15.15
CA TYR A 26 2.60 8.92 14.06
C TYR A 26 2.66 8.22 12.70
N ARG A 27 1.95 7.10 12.56
CA ARG A 27 1.89 6.33 11.30
C ARG A 27 0.99 6.98 10.26
N LEU A 28 1.35 6.81 8.99
CA LEU A 28 0.59 7.24 7.83
C LEU A 28 -0.04 6.02 7.14
N PRO A 29 -1.18 6.18 6.43
CA PRO A 29 -1.96 7.41 6.26
C PRO A 29 -2.84 7.76 7.47
N ILE A 30 -3.08 9.05 7.70
CA ILE A 30 -3.93 9.56 8.79
C ILE A 30 -5.39 9.75 8.36
N SER A 31 -6.34 9.64 9.29
CA SER A 31 -7.77 9.83 9.03
C SER A 31 -8.32 11.01 9.84
N ARG A 32 -8.99 11.94 9.17
CA ARG A 32 -9.64 13.10 9.79
C ARG A 32 -11.08 12.86 10.25
N GLY A 33 -11.63 11.67 9.94
CA GLY A 33 -13.05 11.40 10.14
C GLY A 33 -13.91 12.39 9.34
N GLU A 34 -14.73 13.16 10.05
CA GLU A 34 -15.64 14.17 9.47
C GLU A 34 -15.16 15.63 9.71
N LEU A 35 -14.02 15.82 10.37
CA LEU A 35 -13.50 17.18 10.65
C LEU A 35 -13.00 17.84 9.37
N PRO A 36 -13.21 19.15 9.17
CA PRO A 36 -12.51 19.94 8.15
C PRO A 36 -10.99 19.71 8.23
N ILE A 37 -10.32 19.66 7.08
CA ILE A 37 -8.92 19.23 7.04
C ILE A 37 -7.98 20.15 7.83
N ASP A 38 -8.24 21.45 7.81
CA ASP A 38 -7.48 22.49 8.48
C ASP A 38 -7.59 22.35 10.01
N ILE A 39 -8.81 22.19 10.52
CA ILE A 39 -9.09 21.98 11.94
C ILE A 39 -8.47 20.66 12.44
N PHE A 40 -8.57 19.60 11.63
CA PHE A 40 -7.95 18.32 11.95
C PHE A 40 -6.42 18.44 12.02
N LEU A 41 -5.79 19.02 11.01
CA LEU A 41 -4.33 19.17 10.96
C LEU A 41 -3.82 20.13 12.03
N GLU A 42 -4.58 21.17 12.42
CA GLU A 42 -4.20 22.06 13.52
C GLU A 42 -4.06 21.28 14.84
N GLY A 43 -5.07 20.48 15.18
CA GLY A 43 -5.01 19.60 16.36
C GLY A 43 -3.88 18.58 16.27
N TYR A 44 -3.77 17.91 15.11
CA TYR A 44 -2.75 16.88 14.88
C TYR A 44 -1.31 17.41 14.98
N PHE A 45 -1.05 18.58 14.37
CA PHE A 45 0.26 19.22 14.43
C PHE A 45 0.60 19.73 15.83
N LYS A 46 -0.38 20.24 16.58
CA LYS A 46 -0.17 20.64 17.97
C LYS A 46 0.25 19.45 18.84
N GLU A 47 -0.40 18.30 18.68
CA GLU A 47 -0.01 17.07 19.38
C GLU A 47 1.39 16.61 18.97
N TYR A 48 1.73 16.66 17.68
CA TYR A 48 3.05 16.28 17.18
C TYR A 48 4.17 17.17 17.74
N ILE A 49 3.99 18.49 17.67
CA ILE A 49 4.91 19.49 18.21
C ILE A 49 5.15 19.24 19.70
N GLU A 50 4.10 19.00 20.47
CA GLU A 50 4.23 18.79 21.91
C GLU A 50 4.90 17.45 22.24
N ALA A 51 4.62 16.39 21.46
CA ALA A 51 5.30 15.12 21.62
C ALA A 51 6.82 15.28 21.39
N ILE A 52 7.24 16.01 20.35
CA ILE A 52 8.66 16.28 20.09
C ILE A 52 9.27 17.14 21.20
N LYS A 53 8.59 18.18 21.69
CA LYS A 53 9.06 18.99 22.84
C LYS A 53 9.32 18.12 24.06
N ILE A 54 8.39 17.24 24.40
CA ILE A 54 8.50 16.30 25.52
C ILE A 54 9.66 15.32 25.31
N ALA A 55 9.90 14.85 24.07
CA ALA A 55 11.01 13.97 23.76
C ALA A 55 12.36 14.67 23.88
N ILE A 56 12.46 15.93 23.45
CA ILE A 56 13.67 16.75 23.60
C ILE A 56 13.98 17.03 25.07
N SER A 57 12.97 17.39 25.88
CA SER A 57 13.21 17.77 27.29
C SER A 57 13.43 16.59 28.22
N ASN A 58 12.94 15.41 27.86
CA ASN A 58 13.04 14.23 28.72
C ASN A 58 14.39 13.53 28.53
N THR A 59 15.06 13.25 29.65
CA THR A 59 16.38 12.61 29.69
C THR A 59 16.34 11.12 30.04
N ASP A 60 15.17 10.60 30.39
CA ASP A 60 14.99 9.20 30.78
C ASP A 60 14.90 8.32 29.52
N ASN A 61 15.53 7.15 29.56
CA ASN A 61 15.45 6.12 28.52
C ASN A 61 15.84 6.59 27.09
N ARG A 62 16.77 7.55 26.99
CA ARG A 62 17.34 7.95 25.69
C ARG A 62 18.17 6.84 25.08
N PHE A 63 17.79 6.40 23.90
CA PHE A 63 18.56 5.51 23.02
C PHE A 63 19.67 6.28 22.28
N PHE A 64 19.33 7.49 21.82
CA PHE A 64 20.28 8.34 21.06
C PHE A 64 21.24 9.08 21.98
N ARG A 65 22.38 9.48 21.41
CA ARG A 65 23.39 10.32 22.08
C ARG A 65 22.86 11.75 22.30
N ASP A 66 23.37 12.47 23.29
CA ASP A 66 22.90 13.82 23.61
C ASP A 66 23.01 14.81 22.44
N GLU A 67 23.99 14.63 21.56
CA GLU A 67 24.11 15.47 20.37
C GLU A 67 22.90 15.36 19.42
N PHE A 68 22.27 14.19 19.32
CA PHE A 68 21.03 14.03 18.55
C PHE A 68 19.95 14.97 19.07
N TYR A 69 19.72 14.95 20.39
CA TYR A 69 18.69 15.75 21.05
C TYR A 69 18.99 17.25 20.95
N ASN A 70 20.24 17.64 21.15
CA ASN A 70 20.68 19.04 20.98
C ASN A 70 20.52 19.51 19.53
N ASN A 71 20.78 18.64 18.54
CA ASN A 71 20.59 18.97 17.12
C ASN A 71 19.10 19.11 16.79
N LEU A 72 18.27 18.19 17.28
CA LEU A 72 16.82 18.24 17.11
C LEU A 72 16.23 19.50 17.75
N GLU A 73 16.67 19.88 18.95
CA GLU A 73 16.26 21.12 19.60
C GLU A 73 16.62 22.36 18.78
N ARG A 74 17.84 22.40 18.21
CA ARG A 74 18.28 23.52 17.36
C ARG A 74 17.46 23.65 16.07
N GLU A 75 17.01 22.55 15.51
CA GLU A 75 16.22 22.53 14.27
C GLU A 75 14.70 22.46 14.52
N PHE A 76 14.27 22.38 15.79
CA PHE A 76 12.88 22.21 16.17
C PHE A 76 11.95 23.30 15.62
N TYR A 77 12.43 24.54 15.52
CA TYR A 77 11.67 25.65 14.94
C TYR A 77 11.20 25.37 13.50
N LEU A 78 11.92 24.54 12.73
CA LEU A 78 11.53 24.16 11.38
C LEU A 78 10.25 23.29 11.37
N ILE A 79 10.04 22.47 12.40
CA ILE A 79 8.81 21.69 12.57
C ILE A 79 7.64 22.65 12.82
N GLU A 80 7.81 23.60 13.75
CA GLU A 80 6.77 24.59 14.07
C GLU A 80 6.44 25.47 12.85
N GLU A 81 7.45 25.96 12.14
CA GLU A 81 7.26 26.77 10.92
C GLU A 81 6.60 25.97 9.80
N LEU A 82 6.95 24.69 9.61
CA LEU A 82 6.32 23.84 8.59
C LEU A 82 4.84 23.58 8.92
N CYS A 83 4.53 23.22 10.18
CA CYS A 83 3.15 23.02 10.63
C CYS A 83 2.31 24.29 10.41
N ASN A 84 2.80 25.44 10.89
CA ASN A 84 2.10 26.72 10.75
C ASN A 84 1.95 27.14 9.28
N GLY A 85 3.00 26.95 8.47
CA GLY A 85 2.97 27.26 7.06
C GLY A 85 1.96 26.41 6.27
N ILE A 86 1.81 25.13 6.61
CA ILE A 86 0.78 24.27 6.02
C ILE A 86 -0.63 24.77 6.37
N LEU A 87 -0.87 25.14 7.63
CA LEU A 87 -2.18 25.68 8.05
C LEU A 87 -2.49 27.02 7.37
N GLU A 88 -1.50 27.89 7.24
CA GLU A 88 -1.64 29.16 6.51
C GLU A 88 -1.94 28.94 5.02
N ILE A 89 -1.36 27.91 4.39
CA ILE A 89 -1.68 27.53 3.00
C ILE A 89 -3.17 27.17 2.86
N TYR A 90 -3.75 26.41 3.79
CA TYR A 90 -5.18 26.11 3.77
C TYR A 90 -6.02 27.39 3.93
N GLN A 91 -5.68 28.26 4.87
CA GLN A 91 -6.38 29.54 5.07
C GLN A 91 -6.35 30.43 3.82
N LEU A 92 -5.19 30.51 3.15
CA LEU A 92 -5.02 31.25 1.90
C LEU A 92 -5.81 30.61 0.75
N TYR A 93 -5.88 29.27 0.71
CA TYR A 93 -6.66 28.54 -0.29
C TYR A 93 -8.15 28.85 -0.14
N ASP A 94 -8.68 28.76 1.08
CA ASP A 94 -10.09 29.03 1.38
C ASP A 94 -10.47 30.50 1.17
N SER A 95 -9.50 31.41 1.34
CA SER A 95 -9.65 32.84 1.04
C SER A 95 -9.44 33.17 -0.45
N ALA A 96 -9.13 32.17 -1.29
CA ALA A 96 -8.80 32.31 -2.71
C ALA A 96 -7.60 33.24 -3.02
N TYR A 97 -6.70 33.46 -2.05
CA TYR A 97 -5.48 34.26 -2.22
C TYR A 97 -4.35 33.42 -2.83
N MET A 98 -4.53 33.03 -4.09
CA MET A 98 -3.65 32.08 -4.77
C MET A 98 -2.21 32.60 -4.94
N VAL A 99 -2.00 33.90 -5.15
CA VAL A 99 -0.65 34.48 -5.31
C VAL A 99 0.13 34.37 -3.99
N GLU A 100 -0.49 34.75 -2.89
CA GLU A 100 0.04 34.66 -1.54
C GLU A 100 0.27 33.20 -1.15
N LEU A 101 -0.65 32.31 -1.51
CA LEU A 101 -0.52 30.87 -1.30
C LEU A 101 0.75 30.32 -1.95
N TYR A 102 1.01 30.64 -3.23
CA TYR A 102 2.23 30.17 -3.89
C TYR A 102 3.51 30.79 -3.31
N LYS A 103 3.46 32.04 -2.84
CA LYS A 103 4.59 32.66 -2.13
C LYS A 103 4.87 31.91 -0.81
N LYS A 104 3.83 31.62 -0.04
CA LYS A 104 3.91 30.87 1.22
C LYS A 104 4.45 29.46 1.00
N LEU A 105 3.95 28.76 -0.03
CA LEU A 105 4.47 27.45 -0.42
C LEU A 105 5.98 27.51 -0.71
N ASN A 106 6.42 28.44 -1.55
CA ASN A 106 7.84 28.58 -1.88
C ASN A 106 8.70 28.93 -0.65
N GLU A 107 8.21 29.78 0.24
CA GLU A 107 8.86 30.12 1.50
C GLU A 107 9.08 28.86 2.36
N VAL A 108 7.99 28.12 2.62
CA VAL A 108 8.02 26.91 3.44
C VAL A 108 8.92 25.84 2.82
N MET A 109 8.74 25.56 1.53
CA MET A 109 9.55 24.54 0.84
C MET A 109 11.03 24.92 0.80
N GLY A 110 11.37 26.19 0.58
CA GLY A 110 12.77 26.65 0.56
C GLY A 110 13.50 26.46 1.91
N LYS A 111 12.78 26.53 3.03
CA LYS A 111 13.36 26.28 4.36
C LYS A 111 13.62 24.79 4.61
N ILE A 112 12.73 23.92 4.12
CA ILE A 112 12.80 22.47 4.41
C ILE A 112 13.48 21.66 3.30
N GLU A 113 13.77 22.22 2.13
CA GLU A 113 14.25 21.50 0.94
C GLU A 113 15.48 20.61 1.23
N LYS A 114 16.46 21.10 2.02
CA LYS A 114 17.65 20.34 2.40
C LYS A 114 17.38 19.14 3.33
N HIS A 115 16.21 19.11 3.96
CA HIS A 115 15.75 18.05 4.86
C HIS A 115 14.84 17.04 4.16
N LEU A 116 14.38 17.33 2.93
CA LEU A 116 13.60 16.37 2.17
C LEU A 116 14.42 15.09 1.96
N TYR A 117 13.76 13.97 2.20
CA TYR A 117 14.29 12.68 1.86
C TYR A 117 14.26 12.49 0.36
N ILE A 118 15.33 11.89 -0.17
CA ILE A 118 15.50 11.69 -1.61
C ILE A 118 15.68 10.20 -1.88
N LYS A 119 14.74 9.63 -2.64
CA LYS A 119 14.89 8.31 -3.25
C LYS A 119 15.57 8.49 -4.58
N GLU A 120 16.83 8.06 -4.66
CA GLU A 120 17.60 8.09 -5.89
C GLU A 120 17.59 6.71 -6.56
N ILE A 121 17.02 6.62 -7.76
CA ILE A 121 17.03 5.38 -8.54
C ILE A 121 18.22 5.45 -9.49
N LYS A 122 19.25 4.68 -9.16
CA LYS A 122 20.56 4.67 -9.82
C LYS A 122 20.86 3.41 -10.62
N THR A 123 19.95 2.44 -10.57
CA THR A 123 20.06 1.15 -11.28
C THR A 123 18.90 1.00 -12.25
N ILE A 124 19.03 0.05 -13.16
CA ILE A 124 17.90 -0.36 -13.99
C ILE A 124 16.76 -0.76 -13.06
N ASN A 125 15.59 -0.17 -13.27
CA ASN A 125 14.41 -0.46 -12.46
C ASN A 125 13.18 -0.47 -13.36
N ASP A 126 12.30 -1.44 -13.12
CA ASP A 126 11.05 -1.58 -13.84
C ASP A 126 9.91 -1.03 -12.98
N PHE A 127 9.05 -0.22 -13.60
CA PHE A 127 7.80 0.26 -13.04
C PHE A 127 6.64 -0.14 -13.92
N TYR A 128 5.43 0.01 -13.42
CA TYR A 128 4.23 -0.42 -14.11
C TYR A 128 3.16 0.64 -14.07
N ARG A 129 2.26 0.55 -15.04
CA ARG A 129 0.99 1.27 -15.01
C ARG A 129 -0.10 0.42 -15.62
N ILE A 130 -1.29 0.52 -15.03
CA ILE A 130 -2.51 -0.12 -15.50
C ILE A 130 -3.47 0.90 -16.08
N ARG A 131 -4.25 0.46 -17.06
CA ARG A 131 -5.44 1.15 -17.57
C ARG A 131 -6.59 0.16 -17.66
N VAL A 132 -7.73 0.51 -17.07
CA VAL A 132 -8.97 -0.28 -17.15
C VAL A 132 -9.40 -0.41 -18.61
N GLU A 133 -9.76 -1.62 -19.03
CA GLU A 133 -10.23 -1.87 -20.40
C GLU A 133 -11.68 -1.42 -20.60
N ASN A 134 -11.93 -0.81 -21.75
CA ASN A 134 -13.24 -0.35 -22.19
C ASN A 134 -13.66 -0.99 -23.53
N GLY A 135 -13.00 -2.08 -23.93
CA GLY A 135 -13.25 -2.79 -25.20
C GLY A 135 -12.31 -2.40 -26.36
N GLU A 136 -11.43 -1.41 -26.18
CA GLU A 136 -10.44 -1.02 -27.18
C GLU A 136 -9.04 -1.60 -26.88
N LYS A 137 -8.27 -1.88 -27.95
CA LYS A 137 -6.87 -2.28 -27.80
C LYS A 137 -6.01 -1.03 -27.57
N TYR A 138 -5.33 -0.99 -26.44
CA TYR A 138 -4.46 0.13 -26.10
C TYR A 138 -3.08 0.06 -26.77
N SER A 139 -2.50 1.23 -27.02
CA SER A 139 -1.12 1.44 -27.43
C SER A 139 -0.27 1.99 -26.27
N ARG A 140 1.06 2.04 -26.43
CA ARG A 140 1.96 2.69 -25.45
C ARG A 140 1.52 4.11 -25.08
N LYS A 141 1.01 4.85 -26.06
CA LYS A 141 0.54 6.24 -25.90
C LYS A 141 -0.69 6.34 -24.99
N ASP A 142 -1.50 5.29 -24.91
CA ASP A 142 -2.68 5.24 -24.07
C ASP A 142 -2.35 4.93 -22.61
N LEU A 143 -1.22 4.25 -22.34
CA LEU A 143 -0.71 4.04 -20.98
C LEU A 143 0.33 5.08 -20.55
N PHE A 144 0.76 5.98 -21.43
CA PHE A 144 1.50 7.16 -21.02
C PHE A 144 0.58 8.18 -20.34
N HIS A 145 1.05 9.36 -19.95
CA HIS A 145 0.15 10.38 -19.41
C HIS A 145 -0.89 10.82 -20.45
N ILE A 146 -2.05 11.33 -20.01
CA ILE A 146 -3.09 11.80 -20.94
C ILE A 146 -2.50 12.90 -21.84
N PRO A 147 -2.70 12.84 -23.18
CA PRO A 147 -2.16 13.84 -24.09
C PRO A 147 -2.84 15.20 -23.91
N MET A 148 -2.13 16.27 -24.25
CA MET A 148 -2.65 17.65 -24.13
C MET A 148 -3.87 17.93 -25.02
N SER A 149 -4.05 17.23 -26.14
CA SER A 149 -5.29 17.32 -26.94
C SER A 149 -6.53 16.78 -26.24
N LYS A 150 -6.36 15.97 -25.19
CA LYS A 150 -7.43 15.37 -24.38
C LYS A 150 -7.41 15.91 -22.93
N ARG A 151 -6.94 17.15 -22.77
CA ARG A 151 -6.72 17.80 -21.46
C ARG A 151 -7.97 17.82 -20.58
N GLU A 152 -9.15 17.92 -21.20
CA GLU A 152 -10.46 17.88 -20.55
C GLU A 152 -10.76 16.57 -19.82
N LEU A 153 -10.05 15.48 -20.15
CA LEU A 153 -10.17 14.19 -19.46
C LEU A 153 -9.29 14.11 -18.20
N ILE A 154 -8.40 15.08 -17.98
CA ILE A 154 -7.47 15.09 -16.84
C ILE A 154 -8.20 15.64 -15.60
N ARG A 155 -8.73 14.71 -14.80
CA ARG A 155 -9.35 14.99 -13.50
C ARG A 155 -8.30 15.34 -12.44
N PRO A 156 -8.69 16.00 -11.34
CA PRO A 156 -7.81 16.14 -10.20
C PRO A 156 -7.56 14.78 -9.54
N TYR A 157 -6.30 14.52 -9.19
CA TYR A 157 -5.87 13.38 -8.37
C TYR A 157 -5.00 13.88 -7.21
N ARG A 158 -4.58 12.99 -6.30
CA ARG A 158 -3.80 13.38 -5.10
C ARG A 158 -2.64 14.31 -5.39
N TYR A 159 -1.85 14.01 -6.42
CA TYR A 159 -0.70 14.82 -6.80
C TYR A 159 -0.92 15.61 -8.10
N SER A 160 -2.10 15.56 -8.73
CA SER A 160 -2.33 16.19 -10.04
C SER A 160 -3.47 17.19 -9.97
N ILE A 161 -3.18 18.43 -10.36
CA ILE A 161 -4.23 19.43 -10.60
C ILE A 161 -4.95 19.14 -11.93
N ALA A 162 -6.24 19.43 -11.98
CA ALA A 162 -7.07 19.21 -13.16
C ALA A 162 -6.47 19.88 -14.41
N GLY A 163 -6.52 19.18 -15.54
CA GLY A 163 -5.97 19.65 -16.80
C GLY A 163 -4.45 19.61 -16.91
N TYR A 164 -3.69 19.11 -15.94
CA TYR A 164 -2.24 19.01 -16.08
C TYR A 164 -1.77 17.57 -15.94
N PRO A 165 -1.22 16.96 -17.01
CA PRO A 165 -0.94 15.54 -17.01
C PRO A 165 0.23 15.22 -16.08
N CYS A 166 0.13 14.06 -15.45
CA CYS A 166 1.19 13.44 -14.67
C CYS A 166 1.34 11.99 -15.11
N LEU A 167 2.54 11.44 -14.98
CA LEU A 167 2.78 10.01 -15.17
C LEU A 167 2.79 9.35 -13.79
N TYR A 168 1.76 8.56 -13.52
CA TYR A 168 1.64 7.72 -12.33
C TYR A 168 2.13 6.32 -12.65
N LEU A 169 3.12 5.82 -11.91
CA LEU A 169 3.63 4.46 -12.01
C LEU A 169 3.67 3.83 -10.62
N ALA A 170 3.80 2.51 -10.54
CA ALA A 170 4.08 1.80 -9.30
C ALA A 170 5.26 0.82 -9.48
N SER A 171 5.92 0.45 -8.38
CA SER A 171 7.01 -0.54 -8.40
C SER A 171 6.52 -1.96 -8.70
N TYR A 172 5.22 -2.23 -8.54
CA TYR A 172 4.58 -3.53 -8.78
C TYR A 172 3.28 -3.39 -9.59
N ILE A 173 2.94 -4.42 -10.39
CA ILE A 173 1.70 -4.44 -11.18
C ILE A 173 0.49 -4.58 -10.25
N GLU A 174 0.63 -5.38 -9.20
CA GLU A 174 -0.34 -5.64 -8.15
C GLU A 174 -0.72 -4.34 -7.44
N LEU A 175 0.28 -3.50 -7.13
CA LEU A 175 0.03 -2.17 -6.56
C LEU A 175 -0.75 -1.27 -7.54
N CYS A 176 -0.42 -1.28 -8.84
CA CYS A 176 -1.24 -0.58 -9.84
C CYS A 176 -2.69 -1.08 -9.85
N TRP A 177 -2.89 -2.39 -9.68
CA TRP A 177 -4.20 -3.02 -9.75
C TRP A 177 -5.05 -2.60 -8.55
N PHE A 178 -4.47 -2.60 -7.35
CA PHE A 178 -5.07 -2.06 -6.14
C PHE A 178 -5.46 -0.58 -6.27
N GLU A 179 -4.56 0.27 -6.78
CA GLU A 179 -4.83 1.71 -6.96
C GLU A 179 -5.93 1.99 -7.99
N CYS A 180 -6.12 1.08 -8.96
CA CYS A 180 -7.17 1.17 -9.97
C CYS A 180 -8.52 0.58 -9.53
N GLY A 181 -8.67 0.16 -8.27
CA GLY A 181 -9.90 -0.46 -7.77
C GLY A 181 -10.07 -1.91 -8.22
N MET A 182 -8.96 -2.61 -8.46
CA MET A 182 -8.92 -4.04 -8.78
C MET A 182 -9.82 -4.42 -9.97
N PRO A 183 -9.66 -3.80 -11.14
CA PRO A 183 -10.52 -4.07 -12.30
C PRO A 183 -10.38 -5.53 -12.77
N GLN A 184 -11.50 -6.15 -13.18
CA GLN A 184 -11.51 -7.50 -13.75
C GLN A 184 -10.75 -7.59 -15.10
N LYS A 185 -10.83 -6.51 -15.90
CA LYS A 185 -10.21 -6.40 -17.23
C LYS A 185 -9.40 -5.13 -17.32
N PHE A 186 -8.13 -5.27 -17.68
CA PHE A 186 -7.21 -4.15 -17.73
C PHE A 186 -6.03 -4.44 -18.64
N SER A 187 -5.43 -3.39 -19.18
CA SER A 187 -4.15 -3.48 -19.85
C SER A 187 -3.06 -2.86 -18.99
N PHE A 188 -1.83 -3.37 -19.12
CA PHE A 188 -0.68 -2.83 -18.40
C PHE A 188 0.55 -2.71 -19.31
N SER A 189 1.45 -1.82 -18.93
CA SER A 189 2.75 -1.65 -19.59
C SER A 189 3.85 -1.53 -18.55
N LYS A 190 5.01 -2.09 -18.88
CA LYS A 190 6.25 -1.92 -18.14
C LYS A 190 6.97 -0.66 -18.62
N PHE A 191 7.45 0.12 -17.66
CA PHE A 191 8.22 1.34 -17.81
C PHE A 191 9.61 1.08 -17.25
N ARG A 192 10.55 0.76 -18.12
CA ARG A 192 11.93 0.49 -17.75
C ARG A 192 12.71 1.79 -17.68
N PHE A 193 13.22 2.09 -16.50
CA PHE A 193 14.20 3.16 -16.29
C PHE A 193 15.61 2.60 -16.49
N ASN A 194 16.40 3.23 -17.36
CA ASN A 194 17.81 2.90 -17.55
C ASN A 194 18.69 4.13 -17.22
N PRO A 195 19.43 4.13 -16.11
CA PRO A 195 20.20 5.27 -15.66
C PRO A 195 21.38 5.60 -16.57
N ILE A 196 21.92 4.62 -17.32
CA ILE A 196 23.08 4.82 -18.20
C ILE A 196 22.78 5.90 -19.25
N ASP A 197 21.55 5.92 -19.76
CA ASP A 197 21.14 6.83 -20.82
C ASP A 197 20.50 8.14 -20.31
N ARG A 198 20.20 8.21 -19.01
CA ARG A 198 19.23 9.17 -18.43
C ARG A 198 19.64 9.84 -17.11
N GLY A 199 20.73 9.40 -16.49
CA GLY A 199 21.14 9.87 -15.17
C GLY A 199 20.36 9.21 -14.03
N THR A 200 20.28 9.88 -12.88
CA THR A 200 19.57 9.38 -11.68
C THR A 200 18.16 9.94 -11.65
N LEU A 201 17.15 9.10 -11.39
CA LEU A 201 15.80 9.58 -11.06
C LEU A 201 15.77 10.03 -9.60
N LYS A 202 15.47 11.31 -9.35
CA LYS A 202 15.44 11.89 -7.99
C LYS A 202 14.01 12.16 -7.55
N LEU A 203 13.53 11.40 -6.57
CA LEU A 203 12.17 11.52 -6.05
C LEU A 203 12.20 12.01 -4.61
N ILE A 204 11.28 12.90 -4.23
CA ILE A 204 10.98 13.13 -2.81
C ILE A 204 10.40 11.83 -2.24
N ASP A 205 10.98 11.32 -1.15
CA ASP A 205 10.63 10.00 -0.61
C ASP A 205 9.64 10.08 0.55
N PHE A 206 8.37 9.84 0.23
CA PHE A 206 7.29 9.58 1.20
C PHE A 206 6.96 8.07 1.29
N SER A 207 7.81 7.20 0.74
CA SER A 207 7.62 5.74 0.77
C SER A 207 8.15 5.05 2.03
N ILE A 208 8.93 5.75 2.87
CA ILE A 208 9.56 5.15 4.06
C ILE A 208 8.52 4.81 5.13
N GLN A 209 8.46 3.53 5.49
CA GLN A 209 7.63 3.00 6.55
C GLN A 209 8.23 3.31 7.93
N PRO A 210 7.43 3.71 8.94
CA PRO A 210 7.93 4.05 10.27
C PRO A 210 8.71 2.91 10.95
N LEU A 211 8.24 1.66 10.83
CA LEU A 211 8.91 0.51 11.47
C LEU A 211 10.24 0.16 10.78
N GLU A 212 10.30 0.24 9.45
CA GLU A 212 11.56 0.08 8.70
C GLU A 212 12.56 1.16 9.12
N LEU A 213 12.12 2.42 9.23
CA LEU A 213 12.97 3.51 9.69
C LEU A 213 13.54 3.26 11.08
N ILE A 214 12.71 2.84 12.04
CA ILE A 214 13.18 2.54 13.41
C ILE A 214 14.23 1.42 13.35
N SER A 215 13.93 0.34 12.65
CA SER A 215 14.84 -0.81 12.54
C SER A 215 16.17 -0.42 11.88
N ASP A 216 16.14 0.33 10.78
CA ASP A 216 17.34 0.79 10.07
C ASP A 216 18.21 1.69 10.95
N VAL A 217 17.58 2.58 11.73
CA VAL A 217 18.27 3.47 12.67
C VAL A 217 18.91 2.68 13.81
N GLU A 218 18.18 1.75 14.44
CA GLU A 218 18.70 0.92 15.53
C GLU A 218 19.88 0.06 15.06
N ILE A 219 19.71 -0.65 13.94
CA ILE A 219 20.76 -1.47 13.32
C ILE A 219 21.98 -0.61 12.99
N GLY A 220 21.77 0.58 12.41
CA GLY A 220 22.85 1.52 12.11
C GLY A 220 23.61 1.94 13.36
N TYR A 221 22.90 2.21 14.46
CA TYR A 221 23.49 2.64 15.72
C TYR A 221 24.35 1.55 16.38
N TYR A 222 23.91 0.29 16.31
CA TYR A 222 24.65 -0.84 16.86
C TYR A 222 25.86 -1.24 16.00
N ASN A 223 25.70 -1.23 14.67
CA ASN A 223 26.70 -1.77 13.74
C ASN A 223 27.67 -0.72 13.17
N HIS A 224 27.33 0.56 13.23
CA HIS A 224 28.12 1.66 12.63
C HIS A 224 28.35 2.80 13.61
N ALA A 225 29.09 2.52 14.69
CA ALA A 225 29.38 3.49 15.74
C ALA A 225 30.06 4.79 15.25
N ASP A 226 30.82 4.72 14.15
CA ASP A 226 31.50 5.84 13.49
C ASP A 226 30.56 6.71 12.63
N LYS A 227 29.33 6.24 12.36
CA LYS A 227 28.35 6.92 11.50
C LYS A 227 27.14 7.47 12.26
N LYS A 228 27.18 7.49 13.60
CA LYS A 228 26.05 7.96 14.43
C LYS A 228 25.56 9.35 14.05
N GLU A 229 26.46 10.30 13.77
CA GLU A 229 26.07 11.65 13.32
C GLU A 229 25.29 11.64 11.99
N LEU A 230 25.67 10.77 11.05
CA LEU A 230 24.93 10.62 9.78
C LEU A 230 23.53 10.04 10.03
N ILE A 231 23.42 9.06 10.93
CA ILE A 231 22.15 8.44 11.31
C ILE A 231 21.26 9.44 12.06
N ASP A 232 21.84 10.25 12.94
CA ASP A 232 21.16 11.35 13.65
C ASP A 232 20.55 12.33 12.64
N ASN A 233 21.38 12.82 11.71
CA ASN A 233 20.94 13.75 10.69
C ASN A 233 19.86 13.15 9.78
N TYR A 234 19.94 11.86 9.48
CA TYR A 234 18.89 11.15 8.75
C TYR A 234 17.58 11.22 9.54
N LEU A 235 17.56 10.76 10.79
CA LEU A 235 16.35 10.73 11.60
C LEU A 235 15.76 12.14 11.87
N ILE A 236 16.60 13.14 12.13
CA ILE A 236 16.15 14.53 12.33
C ILE A 236 15.42 15.05 11.09
N LYS A 237 15.93 14.77 9.89
CA LYS A 237 15.26 15.14 8.63
C LYS A 237 13.87 14.51 8.51
N TYR A 238 13.70 13.28 8.99
CA TYR A 238 12.40 12.60 8.97
C TYR A 238 11.41 13.34 9.87
N LEU A 239 11.82 13.68 11.09
CA LEU A 239 11.00 14.41 12.04
C LEU A 239 10.63 15.81 11.54
N ILE A 240 11.61 16.54 10.97
CA ILE A 240 11.39 17.87 10.38
C ILE A 240 10.36 17.83 9.25
N THR A 241 10.46 16.83 8.37
CA THR A 241 9.59 16.75 7.18
C THR A 241 8.29 16.00 7.42
N TYR A 242 8.12 15.39 8.59
CA TYR A 242 6.92 14.62 8.94
C TYR A 242 5.60 15.39 8.73
N PRO A 243 5.45 16.66 9.14
CA PRO A 243 4.20 17.40 8.92
C PRO A 243 3.78 17.49 7.44
N LEU A 244 4.75 17.64 6.52
CA LEU A 244 4.47 17.62 5.08
C LEU A 244 4.02 16.23 4.61
N ARG A 245 4.68 15.16 5.10
CA ARG A 245 4.32 13.76 4.80
C ARG A 245 2.90 13.46 5.26
N ALA A 246 2.55 13.89 6.47
CA ALA A 246 1.21 13.77 7.05
C ALA A 246 0.15 14.50 6.22
N ALA A 247 0.38 15.78 5.88
CA ALA A 247 -0.52 16.56 5.05
C ALA A 247 -0.74 15.98 3.63
N CYS A 248 0.26 15.27 3.09
CA CYS A 248 0.14 14.57 1.81
C CYS A 248 -0.53 13.18 1.92
N SER A 249 -0.71 12.66 3.13
CA SER A 249 -1.12 11.27 3.40
C SER A 249 -2.39 11.17 4.23
N VAL A 250 -3.29 12.15 4.10
CA VAL A 250 -4.65 12.06 4.67
C VAL A 250 -5.51 11.13 3.81
N LYS A 251 -6.25 10.22 4.46
CA LYS A 251 -7.20 9.30 3.82
C LYS A 251 -8.38 10.10 3.24
N VAL A 252 -8.80 9.71 2.04
CA VAL A 252 -9.96 10.30 1.35
C VAL A 252 -11.15 9.36 1.50
N ASN A 253 -12.27 9.86 2.01
CA ASN A 253 -13.48 9.05 2.19
C ASN A 253 -14.20 8.80 0.85
N ASN A 254 -14.32 9.82 -0.01
CA ASN A 254 -14.98 9.71 -1.31
C ASN A 254 -14.10 10.31 -2.41
N LYS A 255 -13.50 9.43 -3.24
CA LYS A 255 -12.61 9.81 -4.35
C LYS A 255 -13.36 10.33 -5.59
N ASP A 256 -14.68 10.18 -5.65
CA ASP A 256 -15.50 10.63 -6.78
C ASP A 256 -15.93 12.09 -6.66
N ASN A 257 -15.65 12.73 -5.53
CA ASN A 257 -15.93 14.14 -5.34
C ASN A 257 -15.09 15.01 -6.30
N PRO A 258 -15.68 16.06 -6.90
CA PRO A 258 -14.96 16.95 -7.81
C PRO A 258 -13.87 17.78 -7.09
N PHE A 259 -14.04 17.99 -5.79
CA PHE A 259 -13.11 18.68 -4.91
C PHE A 259 -12.85 17.81 -3.67
N ILE A 260 -11.57 17.66 -3.34
CA ILE A 260 -11.06 16.82 -2.25
C ILE A 260 -10.03 17.66 -1.51
N GLU A 261 -10.35 18.06 -0.27
CA GLU A 261 -9.52 18.91 0.58
C GLU A 261 -8.12 18.32 0.79
N GLU A 262 -8.05 16.99 0.95
CA GLU A 262 -6.84 16.20 1.14
C GLU A 262 -5.85 16.31 -0.02
N TYR A 263 -6.28 16.82 -1.17
CA TYR A 263 -5.44 16.97 -2.35
C TYR A 263 -4.72 18.31 -2.43
N ILE A 264 -5.08 19.31 -1.61
CA ILE A 264 -4.52 20.67 -1.69
C ILE A 264 -2.99 20.64 -1.56
N ILE A 265 -2.46 20.17 -0.43
CA ILE A 265 -1.02 20.13 -0.18
C ILE A 265 -0.26 19.23 -1.16
N PRO A 266 -0.65 17.97 -1.44
CA PRO A 266 0.09 17.14 -2.40
C PRO A 266 0.04 17.66 -3.84
N GLN A 267 -1.06 18.30 -4.27
CA GLN A 267 -1.11 18.97 -5.58
C GLN A 267 -0.18 20.20 -5.63
N LEU A 268 -0.14 21.00 -4.57
CA LEU A 268 0.77 22.14 -4.46
C LEU A 268 2.23 21.69 -4.43
N LEU A 269 2.55 20.61 -3.73
CA LEU A 269 3.88 20.00 -3.75
C LEU A 269 4.30 19.62 -5.16
N LEU A 270 3.43 18.94 -5.93
CA LEU A 270 3.77 18.56 -7.30
C LEU A 270 3.92 19.79 -8.22
N LEU A 271 3.15 20.85 -7.99
CA LEU A 271 3.33 22.13 -8.68
C LEU A 271 4.68 22.77 -8.35
N TRP A 272 5.10 22.76 -7.09
CA TRP A 272 6.42 23.22 -6.68
C TRP A 272 7.53 22.41 -7.38
N ILE A 273 7.43 21.08 -7.40
CA ILE A 273 8.35 20.20 -8.15
C ILE A 273 8.34 20.51 -9.65
N ARG A 274 7.20 20.88 -10.21
CA ARG A 274 7.11 21.25 -11.62
C ARG A 274 7.99 22.46 -11.97
N HIS A 275 8.16 23.37 -11.02
CA HIS A 275 8.97 24.60 -11.16
C HIS A 275 10.37 24.49 -10.52
N ASN A 276 10.71 23.32 -9.96
CA ASN A 276 12.01 23.03 -9.35
C ASN A 276 12.68 21.86 -10.08
N ASP A 277 13.91 22.04 -10.57
CA ASP A 277 14.64 21.02 -11.32
C ASP A 277 15.49 20.08 -10.46
N ASN A 278 15.49 20.26 -9.14
CA ASN A 278 16.20 19.38 -8.19
C ASN A 278 15.49 18.02 -8.03
N PHE A 279 14.21 17.94 -8.38
CA PHE A 279 13.37 16.74 -8.23
C PHE A 279 12.60 16.42 -9.51
N ASP A 280 12.44 15.12 -9.77
CA ASP A 280 11.67 14.58 -10.89
C ASP A 280 10.24 14.21 -10.50
N GLY A 281 9.97 14.00 -9.20
CA GLY A 281 8.64 13.61 -8.72
C GLY A 281 8.62 13.21 -7.25
N VAL A 282 7.58 12.45 -6.87
CA VAL A 282 7.36 11.96 -5.50
C VAL A 282 7.20 10.45 -5.52
N ALA A 283 7.88 9.74 -4.63
CA ALA A 283 7.61 8.34 -4.29
C ALA A 283 6.74 8.30 -3.03
N TYR A 284 5.66 7.52 -3.01
CA TYR A 284 4.70 7.50 -1.90
C TYR A 284 4.07 6.12 -1.68
N LEU A 285 3.75 5.80 -0.42
CA LEU A 285 3.00 4.59 -0.08
C LEU A 285 1.55 4.68 -0.56
N THR A 286 0.92 3.52 -0.79
CA THR A 286 -0.52 3.48 -1.02
C THR A 286 -1.28 4.02 0.19
N ALA A 287 -2.41 4.68 -0.05
CA ALA A 287 -3.38 4.99 1.00
C ALA A 287 -4.47 3.91 1.12
N SER A 288 -4.38 2.85 0.31
CA SER A 288 -5.31 1.71 0.32
C SER A 288 -5.19 0.93 1.62
N ALA A 289 -6.29 0.30 2.04
CA ALA A 289 -6.37 -0.54 3.23
C ALA A 289 -5.75 -1.94 3.03
N ILE A 290 -5.19 -2.22 1.85
CA ILE A 290 -4.65 -3.53 1.50
C ILE A 290 -3.28 -3.72 2.15
N GLU A 291 -3.26 -4.50 3.23
CA GLU A 291 -2.09 -4.76 4.09
C GLU A 291 -0.89 -5.33 3.30
N ALA A 292 -1.15 -6.21 2.33
CA ALA A 292 -0.13 -6.85 1.50
C ALA A 292 0.77 -5.84 0.74
N ALA A 293 0.26 -4.66 0.37
CA ALA A 293 1.06 -3.65 -0.31
C ALA A 293 2.19 -3.09 0.58
N TYR A 294 1.97 -3.05 1.90
CA TYR A 294 2.99 -2.60 2.87
C TYR A 294 4.06 -3.67 3.08
N GLU A 295 3.71 -4.95 3.03
CA GLU A 295 4.66 -6.06 3.20
C GLU A 295 5.67 -6.16 2.05
N TRP A 296 5.28 -5.77 0.82
CA TRP A 296 6.15 -5.82 -0.35
C TRP A 296 7.11 -4.63 -0.47
N ASN A 297 7.05 -3.69 0.47
CA ASN A 297 7.69 -2.37 0.34
C ASN A 297 7.36 -1.71 -1.02
N ALA A 298 6.12 -1.92 -1.49
CA ALA A 298 5.65 -1.42 -2.76
C ALA A 298 5.38 0.08 -2.66
N PHE A 299 5.77 0.84 -3.67
CA PHE A 299 5.56 2.28 -3.70
C PHE A 299 5.04 2.75 -5.06
N ASN A 300 4.21 3.78 -5.00
CA ASN A 300 3.82 4.55 -6.16
C ASN A 300 4.85 5.65 -6.41
N LEU A 301 4.97 6.07 -7.66
CA LEU A 301 5.65 7.30 -8.02
C LEU A 301 4.80 8.13 -8.96
N VAL A 302 4.90 9.44 -8.80
CA VAL A 302 4.24 10.42 -9.67
C VAL A 302 5.27 11.38 -10.21
N LEU A 303 5.26 11.56 -11.53
CA LEU A 303 6.14 12.48 -12.24
C LEU A 303 5.29 13.54 -12.95
N PRO A 304 5.42 14.83 -12.62
CA PRO A 304 4.70 15.87 -13.34
C PRO A 304 5.24 16.00 -14.76
N ALA A 305 4.34 16.14 -15.73
CA ALA A 305 4.76 16.47 -17.08
C ALA A 305 5.25 17.94 -17.14
N LYS A 306 6.56 18.10 -17.41
CA LYS A 306 7.23 19.40 -17.63
C LYS A 306 7.35 19.69 -19.13
N ASP A 307 7.39 20.97 -19.49
CA ASP A 307 7.68 21.47 -20.85
C ASP A 307 6.94 20.78 -22.01
N ILE A 308 5.63 20.60 -21.86
CA ILE A 308 4.82 19.94 -22.89
C ILE A 308 4.60 20.90 -24.06
N LYS A 309 5.40 20.74 -25.12
CA LYS A 309 5.30 21.54 -26.36
C LYS A 309 4.29 20.99 -27.37
N GLN A 310 3.92 19.71 -27.25
CA GLN A 310 3.02 18.99 -28.17
C GLN A 310 2.02 18.14 -27.36
N GLU A 311 1.76 16.90 -27.78
CA GLU A 311 0.83 15.98 -27.10
C GLU A 311 1.40 15.43 -25.78
N TYR A 312 2.69 15.07 -25.77
CA TYR A 312 3.33 14.34 -24.69
C TYR A 312 4.61 15.03 -24.19
N CYS A 313 4.95 14.80 -22.93
CA CYS A 313 6.15 15.32 -22.28
C CYS A 313 7.41 14.64 -22.85
N SER A 314 8.27 15.42 -23.50
CA SER A 314 9.51 14.91 -24.09
C SER A 314 10.46 14.35 -23.03
N LYS A 315 10.60 15.04 -21.89
CA LYS A 315 11.47 14.61 -20.78
C LYS A 315 11.08 13.20 -20.30
N LEU A 316 9.80 13.01 -19.94
CA LEU A 316 9.30 11.72 -19.47
C LEU A 316 9.37 10.63 -20.55
N SER A 317 9.13 10.99 -21.82
CA SER A 317 9.20 10.01 -22.93
C SER A 317 10.63 9.51 -23.18
N GLN A 318 11.63 10.33 -22.86
CA GLN A 318 13.02 9.91 -22.90
C GLN A 318 13.34 9.06 -21.67
N MET A 319 12.85 9.42 -20.48
CA MET A 319 13.18 8.74 -19.22
C MET A 319 12.87 7.23 -19.16
N PHE A 320 11.88 6.73 -19.91
CA PHE A 320 11.46 5.33 -19.84
C PHE A 320 11.39 4.65 -21.21
N GLU A 321 11.86 3.40 -21.26
CA GLU A 321 11.49 2.46 -22.31
C GLU A 321 10.17 1.79 -21.93
N ILE A 322 9.17 1.84 -22.83
CA ILE A 322 7.82 1.36 -22.53
C ILE A 322 7.54 0.07 -23.34
N SER A 323 7.11 -1.00 -22.68
CA SER A 323 6.69 -2.24 -23.35
C SER A 323 5.41 -2.04 -24.17
N GLU A 324 5.10 -2.95 -25.09
CA GLU A 324 3.73 -2.99 -25.63
C GLU A 324 2.73 -3.25 -24.49
N PRO A 325 1.50 -2.69 -24.57
CA PRO A 325 0.45 -3.01 -23.63
C PRO A 325 0.05 -4.48 -23.70
N VAL A 326 -0.02 -5.12 -22.54
CA VAL A 326 -0.53 -6.49 -22.37
C VAL A 326 -1.92 -6.41 -21.78
N SER A 327 -2.89 -7.06 -22.43
CA SER A 327 -4.26 -7.19 -21.95
C SER A 327 -4.36 -8.33 -20.93
N CYS A 328 -5.03 -8.08 -19.82
CA CYS A 328 -5.31 -9.03 -18.75
C CYS A 328 -6.82 -9.11 -18.51
N ASP A 329 -7.34 -10.33 -18.50
CA ASP A 329 -8.73 -10.65 -18.18
C ASP A 329 -8.73 -11.74 -17.12
N ILE A 330 -8.98 -11.33 -15.87
CA ILE A 330 -8.94 -12.23 -14.70
C ILE A 330 -9.91 -13.39 -14.89
N SER A 331 -11.08 -13.15 -15.48
CA SER A 331 -12.07 -14.21 -15.71
C SER A 331 -11.51 -15.32 -16.61
N LYS A 332 -10.76 -14.96 -17.66
CA LYS A 332 -10.13 -15.93 -18.57
C LYS A 332 -9.02 -16.72 -17.88
N ILE A 333 -8.26 -16.08 -17.00
CA ILE A 333 -7.25 -16.76 -16.18
C ILE A 333 -7.95 -17.83 -15.33
N PHE A 334 -9.04 -17.49 -14.64
CA PHE A 334 -9.81 -18.43 -13.81
C PHE A 334 -10.46 -19.55 -14.62
N ILE A 335 -11.01 -19.23 -15.79
CA ILE A 335 -11.60 -20.22 -16.71
C ILE A 335 -10.54 -21.24 -17.17
N SER A 336 -9.28 -20.82 -17.35
CA SER A 336 -8.19 -21.73 -17.75
C SER A 336 -7.90 -22.81 -16.70
N TYR A 337 -8.29 -22.59 -15.44
CA TYR A 337 -8.17 -23.54 -14.33
C TYR A 337 -9.47 -24.29 -14.03
N SER A 338 -10.51 -24.17 -14.86
CA SER A 338 -11.84 -24.79 -14.63
C SER A 338 -11.77 -26.31 -14.40
N TYR A 339 -10.87 -27.01 -15.09
CA TYR A 339 -10.65 -28.45 -14.90
C TYR A 339 -10.16 -28.82 -13.50
N LYS A 340 -9.37 -27.96 -12.85
CA LYS A 340 -8.93 -28.16 -11.47
C LYS A 340 -10.08 -27.91 -10.49
N VAL A 341 -10.90 -26.90 -10.77
CA VAL A 341 -12.07 -26.58 -9.93
C VAL A 341 -13.06 -27.73 -9.87
N GLU A 342 -13.13 -28.58 -10.90
CA GLU A 342 -13.95 -29.79 -10.85
C GLU A 342 -13.49 -30.76 -9.76
N ASN A 343 -12.19 -30.87 -9.48
CA ASN A 343 -11.68 -31.68 -8.36
C ASN A 343 -12.22 -31.18 -7.01
N VAL A 344 -12.33 -29.86 -6.83
CA VAL A 344 -12.92 -29.28 -5.60
C VAL A 344 -14.39 -29.64 -5.47
N LYS A 345 -15.13 -29.63 -6.58
CA LYS A 345 -16.55 -30.02 -6.58
C LYS A 345 -16.73 -31.50 -6.29
N GLU A 346 -15.90 -32.37 -6.85
CA GLU A 346 -15.90 -33.80 -6.56
C GLU A 346 -15.60 -34.06 -5.08
N PHE A 347 -14.53 -33.45 -4.56
CA PHE A 347 -14.17 -33.55 -3.14
C PHE A 347 -15.27 -33.01 -2.21
N LEU A 348 -15.90 -31.88 -2.56
CA LEU A 348 -17.03 -31.34 -1.81
C LEU A 348 -18.20 -32.33 -1.76
N LYS A 349 -18.56 -32.95 -2.90
CA LYS A 349 -19.63 -33.97 -2.94
C LYS A 349 -19.32 -35.17 -2.06
N GLU A 350 -18.07 -35.65 -2.09
CA GLU A 350 -17.62 -36.74 -1.22
C GLU A 350 -17.78 -36.39 0.27
N LEU A 351 -17.35 -35.19 0.67
CA LEU A 351 -17.46 -34.71 2.05
C LEU A 351 -18.92 -34.52 2.48
N GLU A 352 -19.77 -33.97 1.62
CA GLU A 352 -21.20 -33.80 1.89
C GLU A 352 -21.90 -35.15 2.05
N TYR A 353 -21.57 -36.13 1.21
CA TYR A 353 -22.09 -37.48 1.34
C TYR A 353 -21.67 -38.12 2.67
N ALA A 354 -20.38 -38.07 3.02
CA ALA A 354 -19.88 -38.59 4.28
C ALA A 354 -20.51 -37.88 5.50
N TYR A 355 -20.80 -36.58 5.38
CA TYR A 355 -21.51 -35.81 6.38
C TYR A 355 -22.96 -36.28 6.56
N LEU A 356 -23.69 -36.53 5.46
CA LEU A 356 -25.07 -37.03 5.50
C LEU A 356 -25.19 -38.45 6.05
N GLU A 357 -24.22 -39.31 5.76
CA GLU A 357 -24.14 -40.69 6.27
C GLU A 357 -23.67 -40.77 7.74
N GLY A 358 -23.45 -39.64 8.42
CA GLY A 358 -22.99 -39.59 9.81
C GLY A 358 -21.54 -40.07 9.99
N GLN A 359 -20.74 -40.04 8.93
CA GLN A 359 -19.33 -40.46 8.94
C GLN A 359 -18.35 -39.28 9.11
N SER A 360 -18.87 -38.06 9.28
CA SER A 360 -18.05 -36.87 9.47
C SER A 360 -17.47 -36.75 10.86
N PHE A 361 -16.18 -36.43 10.93
CA PHE A 361 -15.52 -35.93 12.14
C PHE A 361 -15.22 -34.44 12.00
N TYR A 362 -14.80 -33.79 13.08
CA TYR A 362 -14.08 -32.53 12.93
C TYR A 362 -12.84 -32.81 12.07
N LEU A 363 -12.54 -32.10 10.98
CA LEU A 363 -12.83 -30.71 10.57
C LEU A 363 -13.75 -30.62 9.31
N TYR A 364 -14.62 -31.61 9.07
CA TYR A 364 -15.35 -31.73 7.80
C TYR A 364 -16.21 -30.51 7.46
N LYS A 365 -16.95 -29.98 8.44
CA LYS A 365 -17.87 -28.85 8.20
C LYS A 365 -17.13 -27.61 7.75
N GLU A 366 -15.98 -27.35 8.37
CA GLU A 366 -15.12 -26.22 8.09
C GLU A 366 -14.51 -26.35 6.69
N ILE A 367 -14.06 -27.54 6.30
CA ILE A 367 -13.57 -27.81 4.93
C ILE A 367 -14.70 -27.68 3.90
N ILE A 368 -15.91 -28.20 4.19
CA ILE A 368 -17.10 -28.03 3.34
C ILE A 368 -17.40 -26.55 3.14
N SER A 369 -17.41 -25.76 4.23
CA SER A 369 -17.67 -24.33 4.17
C SER A 369 -16.62 -23.61 3.34
N LEU A 370 -15.34 -23.95 3.52
CA LEU A 370 -14.23 -23.38 2.75
C LEU A 370 -14.37 -23.69 1.26
N CYS A 371 -14.68 -24.94 0.90
CA CYS A 371 -14.89 -25.35 -0.50
C CYS A 371 -16.08 -24.60 -1.12
N LYS A 372 -17.18 -24.45 -0.39
CA LYS A 372 -18.35 -23.67 -0.86
C LYS A 372 -18.00 -22.21 -1.06
N SER A 373 -17.31 -21.57 -0.12
CA SER A 373 -16.85 -20.19 -0.25
C SER A 373 -15.93 -20.01 -1.45
N PHE A 374 -15.00 -20.95 -1.68
CA PHE A 374 -14.14 -20.95 -2.86
C PHE A 374 -14.93 -21.05 -4.17
N LEU A 375 -15.90 -21.97 -4.26
CA LEU A 375 -16.71 -22.12 -5.47
C LEU A 375 -17.56 -20.89 -5.73
N LEU A 376 -18.14 -20.28 -4.70
CA LEU A 376 -18.87 -19.01 -4.82
C LEU A 376 -17.95 -17.88 -5.31
N PHE A 377 -16.75 -17.76 -4.73
CA PHE A 377 -15.74 -16.80 -5.18
C PHE A 377 -15.37 -17.03 -6.64
N TYR A 378 -15.06 -18.27 -7.02
CA TYR A 378 -14.74 -18.65 -8.39
C TYR A 378 -15.84 -18.25 -9.36
N ASP A 379 -17.10 -18.61 -9.05
CA ASP A 379 -18.28 -18.28 -9.86
C ASP A 379 -18.48 -16.77 -10.01
N CYS A 380 -18.23 -15.97 -8.95
CA CYS A 380 -18.24 -14.52 -9.02
C CYS A 380 -17.17 -13.95 -9.96
N ILE A 381 -15.95 -14.54 -9.96
CA ILE A 381 -14.85 -14.09 -10.82
C ILE A 381 -15.07 -14.45 -12.29
N VAL A 382 -15.59 -15.65 -12.59
CA VAL A 382 -15.78 -16.10 -13.98
C VAL A 382 -17.08 -15.60 -14.61
N SER A 383 -18.05 -15.19 -13.81
CA SER A 383 -19.29 -14.58 -14.30
C SER A 383 -19.14 -13.07 -14.53
N GLU A 384 -20.12 -12.47 -15.20
CA GLU A 384 -20.22 -11.00 -15.35
C GLU A 384 -20.64 -10.30 -14.04
N LYS A 385 -20.68 -11.01 -12.90
CA LYS A 385 -21.10 -10.49 -11.59
C LYS A 385 -19.92 -10.00 -10.74
N TYR A 386 -18.84 -9.55 -11.38
CA TYR A 386 -17.71 -8.93 -10.70
C TYR A 386 -18.15 -7.60 -10.06
N ALA A 387 -18.69 -7.68 -8.85
CA ALA A 387 -19.20 -6.57 -8.08
C ALA A 387 -18.48 -6.55 -6.73
N ASP A 388 -17.99 -5.37 -6.35
CA ASP A 388 -17.21 -5.13 -5.14
C ASP A 388 -15.89 -5.92 -5.08
N ALA A 389 -14.87 -5.37 -5.77
CA ALA A 389 -13.56 -6.01 -5.89
C ALA A 389 -12.84 -6.16 -4.54
N GLU A 390 -13.11 -5.28 -3.57
CA GLU A 390 -12.53 -5.34 -2.23
C GLU A 390 -13.09 -6.52 -1.43
N VAL A 391 -14.40 -6.76 -1.52
CA VAL A 391 -15.02 -7.96 -0.95
C VAL A 391 -14.48 -9.23 -1.58
N LEU A 392 -14.30 -9.25 -2.91
CA LEU A 392 -13.73 -10.40 -3.61
C LEU A 392 -12.29 -10.68 -3.17
N TYR A 393 -11.47 -9.63 -3.07
CA TYR A 393 -10.10 -9.73 -2.57
C TYR A 393 -10.06 -10.27 -1.13
N GLN A 394 -10.85 -9.69 -0.22
CA GLN A 394 -10.88 -10.13 1.17
C GLN A 394 -11.40 -11.57 1.32
N THR A 395 -12.38 -11.96 0.50
CA THR A 395 -12.90 -13.34 0.47
C THR A 395 -11.80 -14.32 0.07
N MET A 396 -11.08 -13.99 -1.00
CA MET A 396 -9.97 -14.78 -1.51
C MET A 396 -8.82 -14.91 -0.49
N ASP A 397 -8.42 -13.82 0.15
CA ASP A 397 -7.38 -13.83 1.18
C ASP A 397 -7.80 -14.67 2.40
N THR A 398 -9.05 -14.52 2.85
CA THR A 398 -9.61 -15.32 3.95
C THR A 398 -9.60 -16.81 3.63
N ILE A 399 -9.99 -17.19 2.40
CA ILE A 399 -9.96 -18.58 1.94
C ILE A 399 -8.53 -19.13 1.96
N ASN A 400 -7.55 -18.34 1.52
CA ASN A 400 -6.14 -18.73 1.54
C ASN A 400 -5.61 -18.96 2.95
N LEU A 401 -5.80 -17.98 3.83
CA LEU A 401 -5.35 -18.03 5.22
C LEU A 401 -5.97 -19.24 5.92
N PHE A 402 -7.26 -19.48 5.72
CA PHE A 402 -7.92 -20.63 6.32
C PHE A 402 -7.38 -21.95 5.76
N ALA A 403 -7.10 -22.04 4.46
CA ALA A 403 -6.50 -23.23 3.87
C ALA A 403 -5.10 -23.52 4.43
N ASN A 404 -4.28 -22.49 4.63
CA ASN A 404 -2.96 -22.63 5.25
C ASN A 404 -3.06 -23.06 6.72
N VAL A 405 -3.97 -22.46 7.49
CA VAL A 405 -4.20 -22.86 8.89
C VAL A 405 -4.55 -24.34 8.99
N ILE A 406 -5.44 -24.85 8.13
CA ILE A 406 -5.83 -26.26 8.10
C ILE A 406 -4.63 -27.19 7.87
N ASP A 407 -3.83 -26.87 6.87
CA ASP A 407 -2.70 -27.71 6.45
C ASP A 407 -1.55 -27.67 7.47
N ASP A 408 -1.17 -26.48 7.93
CA ASP A 408 -0.03 -26.27 8.84
C ASP A 408 -0.30 -26.81 10.25
N ASN A 409 -1.58 -26.94 10.64
CA ASN A 409 -1.98 -27.41 11.97
C ASN A 409 -2.65 -28.78 11.96
N GLY A 410 -2.41 -29.58 10.90
CA GLY A 410 -3.06 -30.88 10.70
C GLY A 410 -3.04 -31.78 11.94
N GLY A 411 -1.90 -31.93 12.62
CA GLY A 411 -1.78 -32.78 13.82
C GLY A 411 -2.50 -32.25 15.06
N VAL A 412 -2.73 -30.93 15.16
CA VAL A 412 -3.51 -30.35 16.26
C VAL A 412 -5.00 -30.62 16.05
N PHE A 413 -5.48 -30.40 14.82
CA PHE A 413 -6.87 -30.64 14.46
C PHE A 413 -7.24 -32.13 14.52
N GLU A 414 -6.31 -33.04 14.21
CA GLU A 414 -6.49 -34.49 14.41
C GLU A 414 -6.80 -34.82 15.88
N LYS A 415 -6.02 -34.30 16.82
CA LYS A 415 -6.24 -34.53 18.26
C LYS A 415 -7.60 -34.00 18.72
N ILE A 416 -8.01 -32.84 18.21
CA ILE A 416 -9.33 -32.26 18.47
C ILE A 416 -10.43 -33.16 17.88
N ALA A 417 -10.21 -33.72 16.69
CA ALA A 417 -11.14 -34.64 16.05
C ALA A 417 -11.38 -35.89 16.90
N ILE A 418 -10.30 -36.52 17.37
CA ILE A 418 -10.36 -37.70 18.24
C ILE A 418 -11.12 -37.37 19.53
N LYS A 419 -10.76 -36.26 20.19
CA LYS A 419 -11.43 -35.82 21.43
C LYS A 419 -12.93 -35.58 21.22
N LYS A 420 -13.31 -34.85 20.17
CA LYS A 420 -14.73 -34.58 19.85
C LYS A 420 -15.49 -35.87 19.51
N ALA A 421 -14.87 -36.79 18.78
CA ALA A 421 -15.46 -38.08 18.44
C ALA A 421 -15.71 -38.94 19.69
N LYS A 422 -14.72 -39.05 20.59
CA LYS A 422 -14.86 -39.77 21.86
C LYS A 422 -15.91 -39.18 22.79
N ASN A 423 -16.03 -37.85 22.82
CA ASN A 423 -17.08 -37.16 23.59
C ASN A 423 -18.49 -37.43 23.02
N TRP A 424 -18.60 -37.65 21.71
CA TRP A 424 -19.86 -37.99 21.06
C TRP A 424 -20.25 -39.45 21.33
N ASP A 425 -19.29 -40.37 21.20
CA ASP A 425 -19.44 -41.79 21.54
C ASP A 425 -18.08 -42.39 21.91
N GLU A 426 -17.92 -42.78 23.18
CA GLU A 426 -16.67 -43.33 23.72
C GLU A 426 -16.21 -44.61 23.00
N ARG A 427 -17.13 -45.33 22.34
CA ARG A 427 -16.86 -46.58 21.61
C ARG A 427 -16.17 -46.36 20.27
N ILE A 428 -16.09 -45.13 19.77
CA ILE A 428 -15.41 -44.81 18.51
C ILE A 428 -13.91 -45.09 18.66
N LEU A 429 -13.33 -45.86 17.73
CA LEU A 429 -11.90 -46.19 17.73
C LEU A 429 -11.09 -45.00 17.21
N GLU A 430 -10.00 -44.65 17.90
CA GLU A 430 -9.14 -43.52 17.53
C GLU A 430 -8.51 -43.72 16.15
N ASP A 431 -8.00 -44.93 15.87
CA ASP A 431 -7.44 -45.30 14.55
C ASP A 431 -8.42 -45.05 13.39
N LYS A 432 -9.73 -45.22 13.62
CA LYS A 432 -10.76 -44.94 12.61
C LYS A 432 -10.86 -43.44 12.33
N VAL A 433 -10.80 -42.61 13.37
CA VAL A 433 -10.83 -41.15 13.25
C VAL A 433 -9.56 -40.66 12.56
N THR A 434 -8.38 -41.09 13.03
CA THR A 434 -7.08 -40.75 12.43
C THR A 434 -7.02 -41.12 10.95
N LYS A 435 -7.41 -42.34 10.58
CA LYS A 435 -7.40 -42.77 9.17
C LYS A 435 -8.33 -41.93 8.31
N SER A 436 -9.54 -41.65 8.81
CA SER A 436 -10.49 -40.79 8.11
C SER A 436 -9.97 -39.36 7.95
N TYR A 437 -9.35 -38.83 9.01
CA TYR A 437 -8.80 -37.48 9.04
C TYR A 437 -7.65 -37.32 8.05
N ASN A 438 -6.65 -38.20 8.11
CA ASN A 438 -5.47 -38.13 7.24
C ASN A 438 -5.84 -38.21 5.76
N ASN A 439 -6.75 -39.11 5.39
CA ASN A 439 -7.24 -39.22 4.02
C ASN A 439 -7.87 -37.91 3.51
N ILE A 440 -8.54 -37.16 4.39
CA ILE A 440 -9.22 -35.92 4.01
C ILE A 440 -8.28 -34.75 3.94
N ILE A 441 -7.36 -34.63 4.90
CA ILE A 441 -6.34 -33.60 4.83
C ILE A 441 -5.46 -33.81 3.60
N GLU A 442 -5.04 -35.04 3.30
CA GLU A 442 -4.26 -35.34 2.10
C GLU A 442 -5.01 -34.93 0.81
N LYS A 443 -6.29 -35.29 0.68
CA LYS A 443 -7.14 -34.85 -0.43
C LYS A 443 -7.33 -33.34 -0.46
N PHE A 444 -7.60 -32.71 0.69
CA PHE A 444 -7.76 -31.26 0.79
C PHE A 444 -6.50 -30.52 0.33
N SER A 445 -5.33 -30.92 0.80
CA SER A 445 -4.06 -30.28 0.45
C SER A 445 -3.76 -30.42 -1.05
N LYS A 446 -4.07 -31.58 -1.63
CA LYS A 446 -3.83 -31.88 -3.05
C LYS A 446 -4.85 -31.22 -3.98
N ASP A 447 -6.13 -31.32 -3.65
CA ASP A 447 -7.24 -31.01 -4.55
C ASP A 447 -7.86 -29.64 -4.30
N VAL A 448 -7.61 -29.02 -3.13
CA VAL A 448 -8.17 -27.70 -2.78
C VAL A 448 -7.07 -26.68 -2.53
N LYS A 449 -6.18 -26.91 -1.54
CA LYS A 449 -5.13 -25.94 -1.18
C LYS A 449 -4.25 -25.60 -2.38
N LEU A 450 -3.78 -26.59 -3.12
CA LEU A 450 -2.96 -26.37 -4.32
C LEU A 450 -3.65 -25.44 -5.34
N ILE A 451 -4.96 -25.58 -5.52
CA ILE A 451 -5.72 -24.74 -6.47
C ILE A 451 -5.86 -23.33 -5.94
N LEU A 452 -6.16 -23.19 -4.65
CA LEU A 452 -6.19 -21.89 -3.97
C LEU A 452 -4.87 -21.16 -4.15
N SER A 453 -3.75 -21.82 -3.82
CA SER A 453 -2.41 -21.26 -3.99
C SER A 453 -2.12 -20.91 -5.44
N ILE A 454 -2.44 -21.76 -6.42
CA ILE A 454 -2.18 -21.46 -7.84
C ILE A 454 -3.00 -20.27 -8.33
N LEU A 455 -4.28 -20.15 -7.93
CA LEU A 455 -5.11 -19.03 -8.34
C LEU A 455 -4.64 -17.72 -7.69
N LEU A 456 -4.15 -17.78 -6.46
CA LEU A 456 -3.53 -16.65 -5.76
C LEU A 456 -2.17 -16.27 -6.34
N ASP A 457 -1.32 -17.24 -6.63
CA ASP A 457 -0.03 -17.03 -7.29
C ASP A 457 -0.23 -16.48 -8.70
N SER A 458 -1.31 -16.87 -9.39
CA SER A 458 -1.69 -16.28 -10.67
C SER A 458 -2.16 -14.82 -10.55
N PHE A 459 -2.60 -14.42 -9.36
CA PHE A 459 -2.99 -13.04 -9.03
C PHE A 459 -1.81 -12.18 -8.51
N PHE A 460 -0.89 -12.74 -7.71
CA PHE A 460 0.10 -11.96 -6.93
C PHE A 460 1.55 -12.48 -6.96
N SER A 461 1.84 -13.62 -7.60
CA SER A 461 3.23 -14.10 -7.62
C SER A 461 4.09 -13.16 -8.43
N HIS A 462 5.07 -12.56 -7.76
CA HIS A 462 6.07 -11.63 -8.26
C HIS A 462 6.91 -12.16 -9.44
N SER A 463 6.68 -13.39 -9.93
CA SER A 463 7.63 -14.08 -10.80
C SER A 463 7.08 -15.02 -11.88
N SER A 464 5.77 -15.19 -12.13
CA SER A 464 5.40 -16.25 -13.09
C SER A 464 4.28 -16.03 -14.11
N LEU A 465 3.28 -15.16 -13.90
CA LEU A 465 2.20 -15.00 -14.90
C LEU A 465 2.11 -13.61 -15.52
N LEU A 466 2.10 -12.54 -14.74
CA LEU A 466 2.12 -11.18 -15.31
C LEU A 466 3.54 -10.76 -15.75
N GLY A 467 4.58 -11.18 -15.01
CA GLY A 467 5.98 -10.93 -15.38
C GLY A 467 6.48 -11.77 -16.57
N SER A 468 5.89 -12.95 -16.84
CA SER A 468 6.24 -13.78 -17.99
C SER A 468 5.54 -13.35 -19.29
N LEU A 469 4.52 -12.49 -19.18
CA LEU A 469 3.85 -11.84 -20.31
C LEU A 469 4.61 -10.60 -20.84
N VAL A 470 5.70 -10.18 -20.18
CA VAL A 470 6.46 -8.95 -20.51
C VAL A 470 7.88 -9.22 -21.01
#